data_AF-A0A7H1BGE4-F1
#
_entry.id   AF-A0A7H1BGE4-F1
#
_cell.length_a   1.000
_cell.length_b   1.000
_cell.length_c   1.000
_cell.angle_alpha   90.00
_cell.angle_beta   90.00
_cell.angle_gamma   90.00
#
_symmetry.space_group_name_H-M   'P 1'
#
loop_
_entity.id
_entity.type
_entity.pdbx_description
1 polymer ?
#
loop_
_entity_poly.entity_id
_entity_poly.type
_entity_poly.pdbx_seq_one_letter_code
_entity_poly.pdbx_strand_id
1 'polypeptide(L)'
;MLNSVRTGAKATALAVLALPLLGSTAYAAPQAATSAAAQASGPVYTSWGCHNNPTVNRFNTSYTPGNNTVTVYYNNHCNHSVNFHVDFFDTKNQVKHSSACVTVPAGVKGSKKFDKSIFDNVTGAWSGC
;
A
#
# COMPACT_ATOMS: atom_id res chain seq x y z
N MET A 1 5.19 3.75 -46.26
CA MET A 1 4.88 2.72 -47.26
C MET A 1 3.64 1.97 -46.77
N LEU A 2 2.62 1.81 -47.61
CA LEU A 2 1.43 1.01 -47.31
C LEU A 2 1.69 -0.44 -47.72
N ASN A 3 1.38 -1.41 -46.86
CA ASN A 3 1.26 -2.82 -47.26
C ASN A 3 -0.15 -3.33 -46.95
N SER A 4 -0.82 -3.87 -47.96
CA SER A 4 -2.21 -4.32 -47.93
C SER A 4 -2.41 -5.49 -48.90
N VAL A 5 -2.81 -6.66 -48.38
CA VAL A 5 -3.12 -7.93 -49.09
C VAL A 5 -4.09 -8.69 -48.17
N ARG A 6 -5.43 -8.81 -48.40
CA ARG A 6 -6.20 -9.67 -49.36
C ARG A 6 -5.77 -11.15 -49.29
N THR A 7 -6.57 -12.23 -49.26
CA THR A 7 -8.02 -12.57 -49.37
C THR A 7 -8.18 -14.02 -48.85
N GLY A 8 -9.35 -14.64 -48.61
CA GLY A 8 -10.78 -14.27 -48.72
C GLY A 8 -11.69 -15.51 -48.80
N ALA A 9 -13.00 -15.35 -48.52
CA ALA A 9 -14.10 -16.36 -48.62
C ALA A 9 -14.12 -17.50 -47.56
N LYS A 10 -15.26 -18.12 -47.19
CA LYS A 10 -16.60 -18.16 -47.81
C LYS A 10 -17.74 -17.85 -46.82
N ALA A 11 -18.82 -17.26 -47.32
CA ALA A 11 -20.07 -17.09 -46.57
C ALA A 11 -20.96 -18.34 -46.70
N THR A 12 -21.67 -18.68 -45.63
CA THR A 12 -22.86 -19.53 -45.64
C THR A 12 -24.00 -18.75 -45.00
N ALA A 13 -24.94 -18.32 -45.82
CA ALA A 13 -26.14 -17.64 -45.35
C ALA A 13 -27.16 -18.69 -44.85
N LEU A 14 -27.65 -18.52 -43.63
CA LEU A 14 -28.86 -19.16 -43.14
C LEU A 14 -29.91 -18.08 -42.91
N ALA A 15 -31.07 -18.28 -43.53
CA ALA A 15 -32.08 -17.25 -43.72
C ALA A 15 -33.15 -17.29 -42.62
N VAL A 16 -33.52 -16.09 -42.15
CA VAL A 16 -34.88 -15.67 -41.77
C VAL A 16 -35.63 -16.53 -40.74
N LEU A 17 -35.97 -15.91 -39.61
CA LEU A 17 -37.37 -15.75 -39.18
C LEU A 17 -37.47 -14.51 -38.28
N ALA A 18 -38.27 -13.53 -38.72
CA ALA A 18 -38.52 -12.28 -38.00
C ALA A 18 -39.78 -12.40 -37.15
N LEU A 19 -39.82 -11.71 -35.99
CA LEU A 19 -40.99 -11.28 -35.18
C LEU A 19 -40.48 -10.86 -33.78
N PRO A 20 -41.20 -10.00 -33.02
CA PRO A 20 -41.58 -8.62 -33.32
C PRO A 20 -40.85 -7.61 -32.40
N LEU A 21 -40.71 -6.34 -32.82
CA LEU A 21 -40.32 -5.27 -31.90
C LEU A 21 -41.50 -4.88 -31.00
N LEU A 22 -41.37 -5.02 -29.67
CA LEU A 22 -42.07 -4.22 -28.65
C LEU A 22 -41.35 -4.41 -27.30
N GLY A 23 -40.95 -3.33 -26.62
CA GLY A 23 -40.45 -3.39 -25.23
C GLY A 23 -39.02 -2.92 -24.99
N SER A 24 -38.78 -1.60 -25.11
CA SER A 24 -37.47 -0.99 -24.78
C SER A 24 -37.21 -0.96 -23.28
N THR A 25 -36.58 -2.00 -22.73
CA THR A 25 -35.82 -1.91 -21.47
C THR A 25 -34.39 -2.37 -21.71
N ALA A 26 -33.50 -1.41 -21.96
CA ALA A 26 -32.08 -1.69 -22.04
C ALA A 26 -31.56 -2.06 -20.65
N TYR A 27 -31.50 -3.35 -20.35
CA TYR A 27 -30.75 -3.86 -19.21
C TYR A 27 -29.27 -3.55 -19.45
N ALA A 28 -28.81 -2.44 -18.88
CA ALA A 28 -27.39 -2.16 -18.76
C ALA A 28 -26.75 -3.34 -18.02
N ALA A 29 -25.93 -4.12 -18.74
CA ALA A 29 -25.17 -5.18 -18.12
C ALA A 29 -24.34 -4.57 -16.98
N PRO A 30 -24.35 -5.15 -15.76
CA PRO A 30 -23.57 -4.61 -14.67
C PRO A 30 -22.10 -4.65 -15.08
N GLN A 31 -21.52 -3.48 -15.32
CA GLN A 31 -20.07 -3.34 -15.44
C GLN A 31 -19.51 -3.78 -14.09
N ALA A 32 -18.95 -4.99 -14.05
CA ALA A 32 -18.24 -5.49 -12.89
C ALA A 32 -17.14 -4.48 -12.57
N ALA A 33 -17.34 -3.71 -11.50
CA ALA A 33 -16.36 -2.78 -11.02
C ALA A 33 -15.13 -3.58 -10.61
N THR A 34 -14.12 -3.59 -11.47
CA THR A 34 -12.77 -4.01 -11.12
C THR A 34 -12.18 -2.97 -10.17
N SER A 35 -12.70 -2.98 -8.94
CA SER A 35 -12.04 -2.38 -7.79
C SER A 35 -10.67 -3.03 -7.71
N ALA A 36 -9.64 -2.32 -8.17
CA ALA A 36 -8.25 -2.74 -8.01
C ALA A 36 -8.01 -2.91 -6.52
N ALA A 37 -7.97 -4.16 -6.06
CA ALA A 37 -7.63 -4.47 -4.69
C ALA A 37 -6.23 -3.93 -4.45
N ALA A 38 -6.10 -2.94 -3.57
CA ALA A 38 -4.80 -2.48 -3.13
C ALA A 38 -4.04 -3.71 -2.63
N GLN A 39 -2.89 -4.00 -3.26
CA GLN A 39 -2.06 -5.13 -2.86
C GLN A 39 -1.67 -4.90 -1.40
N ALA A 40 -2.25 -5.70 -0.51
CA ALA A 40 -2.03 -5.59 0.92
C ALA A 40 -0.59 -6.01 1.21
N SER A 41 0.33 -5.03 1.22
CA SER A 41 1.68 -5.22 1.73
C SER A 41 1.57 -5.77 3.14
N GLY A 42 2.21 -6.91 3.38
CA GLY A 42 2.27 -7.51 4.71
C GLY A 42 2.93 -6.57 5.73
N PRO A 43 2.80 -6.87 7.03
CA PRO A 43 3.48 -6.09 8.07
C PRO A 43 4.99 -6.06 7.82
N VAL A 44 5.55 -4.86 7.79
CA VAL A 44 6.98 -4.60 7.78
C VAL A 44 7.47 -4.64 9.23
N TYR A 45 8.60 -5.30 9.47
CA TYR A 45 9.23 -5.41 10.78
C TYR A 45 10.62 -4.80 10.73
N THR A 46 10.98 -3.99 11.73
CA THR A 46 12.34 -3.51 11.94
C THR A 46 12.78 -3.77 13.37
N SER A 47 14.07 -4.00 13.58
CA SER A 47 14.61 -4.30 14.91
C SER A 47 16.07 -3.87 15.01
N TRP A 48 16.42 -3.07 16.01
CA TRP A 48 17.78 -2.62 16.26
C TRP A 48 18.22 -2.92 17.70
N GLY A 49 19.53 -3.07 17.88
CA GLY A 49 20.12 -3.39 19.18
C GLY A 49 20.16 -2.19 20.12
N CYS A 50 20.02 -2.44 21.41
CA CYS A 50 20.21 -1.42 22.45
C CYS A 50 21.70 -1.05 22.58
N HIS A 51 22.01 0.24 22.81
CA HIS A 51 23.40 0.75 22.76
C HIS A 51 24.41 -0.07 23.57
N ASN A 52 24.08 -0.37 24.84
CA ASN A 52 24.97 -1.10 25.76
C ASN A 52 24.89 -2.64 25.65
N ASN A 53 23.91 -3.18 24.90
CA ASN A 53 23.72 -4.62 24.73
C ASN A 53 22.91 -4.91 23.45
N PRO A 54 23.54 -4.84 22.26
CA PRO A 54 22.82 -4.90 20.99
C PRO A 54 22.35 -6.31 20.60
N THR A 55 22.83 -7.35 21.28
CA THR A 55 22.55 -8.75 20.97
C THR A 55 21.44 -9.35 21.82
N VAL A 56 21.33 -8.99 23.12
CA VAL A 56 20.33 -9.56 24.03
C VAL A 56 19.04 -8.74 24.04
N ASN A 57 19.14 -7.41 24.12
CA ASN A 57 17.99 -6.51 24.18
C ASN A 57 17.88 -5.72 22.88
N ARG A 58 16.65 -5.56 22.39
CA ARG A 58 16.37 -4.89 21.11
C ARG A 58 15.14 -4.01 21.19
N PHE A 59 15.15 -2.93 20.43
CA PHE A 59 13.95 -2.17 20.13
C PHE A 59 13.36 -2.72 18.82
N ASN A 60 12.09 -3.11 18.87
CA ASN A 60 11.37 -3.70 17.75
C ASN A 60 10.26 -2.75 17.31
N THR A 61 10.05 -2.59 16.00
CA THR A 61 8.83 -1.99 15.46
C THR A 61 8.17 -2.88 14.42
N SER A 62 6.87 -2.69 14.24
CA SER A 62 6.16 -3.19 13.08
C SER A 62 5.09 -2.21 12.62
N TYR A 63 4.83 -2.20 11.32
CA TYR A 63 3.75 -1.42 10.72
C TYR A 63 3.24 -2.08 9.46
N THR A 64 1.98 -1.82 9.12
CA THR A 64 1.42 -2.15 7.81
C THR A 64 1.28 -0.84 7.03
N PRO A 65 1.80 -0.73 5.79
CA PRO A 65 1.56 0.45 4.95
C PRO A 65 0.06 0.69 4.74
N GLY A 66 -0.44 1.86 5.14
CA GLY A 66 -1.82 2.30 4.93
C GLY A 66 -1.90 3.50 3.97
N ASN A 67 -3.12 3.91 3.59
CA ASN A 67 -3.30 5.03 2.65
C ASN A 67 -3.08 6.41 3.28
N ASN A 68 -3.74 6.73 4.39
CA ASN A 68 -3.73 8.10 4.95
C ASN A 68 -3.08 8.16 6.35
N THR A 69 -2.84 7.01 6.95
CA THR A 69 -2.21 6.88 8.27
C THR A 69 -1.32 5.64 8.28
N VAL A 70 -0.30 5.65 9.13
CA VAL A 70 0.43 4.45 9.51
C VAL A 70 0.41 4.35 11.04
N THR A 71 0.11 3.16 11.56
CA THR A 71 0.28 2.85 12.97
C THR A 71 1.54 2.02 13.10
N VAL A 72 2.57 2.59 13.75
CA VAL A 72 3.79 1.87 14.12
C VAL A 72 3.59 1.31 15.52
N TYR A 73 3.56 -0.01 15.64
CA TYR A 73 3.67 -0.71 16.91
C TYR A 73 5.14 -0.78 17.29
N TYR A 74 5.45 -0.61 18.57
CA TYR A 74 6.81 -0.65 19.09
C TYR A 74 6.89 -1.45 20.39
N ASN A 75 8.08 -2.01 20.64
CA ASN A 75 8.39 -2.71 21.88
C ASN A 75 9.86 -2.47 22.24
N ASN A 76 10.08 -1.73 23.32
CA ASN A 76 11.40 -1.38 23.80
C ASN A 76 11.88 -2.38 24.86
N HIS A 77 12.68 -3.39 24.47
CA HIS A 77 13.35 -4.25 25.44
C HIS A 77 14.64 -3.63 26.00
N CYS A 78 15.01 -2.40 25.62
CA CYS A 78 16.16 -1.72 26.21
C CYS A 78 15.90 -1.30 27.65
N ASN A 79 16.97 -1.29 28.45
CA ASN A 79 17.00 -0.75 29.81
C ASN A 79 17.14 0.78 29.86
N HIS A 80 16.91 1.46 28.73
CA HIS A 80 16.95 2.90 28.56
C HIS A 80 15.87 3.33 27.56
N SER A 81 15.54 4.62 27.56
CA SER A 81 14.62 5.20 26.58
C SER A 81 15.23 5.14 25.18
N VAL A 82 14.42 4.82 24.18
CA VAL A 82 14.82 4.78 22.77
C VAL A 82 14.01 5.82 22.01
N ASN A 83 14.70 6.63 21.20
CA ASN A 83 14.07 7.53 20.23
C ASN A 83 13.95 6.83 18.89
N PHE A 84 12.84 7.05 18.19
CA PHE A 84 12.66 6.62 16.81
C PHE A 84 11.85 7.66 16.01
N HIS A 85 11.99 7.60 14.69
CA HIS A 85 11.15 8.32 13.74
C HIS A 85 10.72 7.39 12.59
N VAL A 86 9.77 7.87 11.79
CA VAL A 86 9.27 7.18 10.59
C VAL A 86 9.65 8.02 9.38
N ASP A 87 10.26 7.39 8.37
CA ASP A 87 10.52 8.04 7.10
C ASP A 87 9.36 7.84 6.12
N PHE A 88 9.06 8.91 5.40
CA PHE A 88 8.09 8.97 4.33
C PHE A 88 8.76 9.45 3.04
N PHE A 89 8.29 8.92 1.91
CA PHE A 89 8.60 9.41 0.58
C PHE A 89 7.32 9.88 -0.10
N ASP A 90 7.21 11.18 -0.33
CA ASP A 90 6.13 11.80 -1.09
C ASP A 90 6.35 11.50 -2.58
N THR A 91 5.51 10.63 -3.14
CA THR A 91 5.61 10.23 -4.55
C THR A 91 5.14 11.30 -5.53
N LYS A 92 4.38 12.30 -5.09
CA LYS A 92 3.96 13.43 -5.93
C LYS A 92 5.09 14.45 -6.07
N ASN A 93 5.75 14.79 -4.96
CA ASN A 93 6.80 15.81 -4.93
C ASN A 93 8.23 15.21 -4.97
N GLN A 94 8.37 13.88 -5.01
CA GLN A 94 9.63 13.13 -5.07
C GLN A 94 10.61 13.48 -3.94
N VAL A 95 10.08 13.76 -2.74
CA VAL A 95 10.84 14.24 -1.58
C VAL A 95 10.73 13.27 -0.39
N LYS A 96 11.85 13.07 0.30
CA LYS A 96 11.91 12.35 1.58
C LYS A 96 11.71 13.32 2.75
N HIS A 97 10.96 12.89 3.74
CA HIS A 97 10.81 13.60 5.01
C HIS A 97 10.55 12.61 6.15
N SER A 98 10.82 13.02 7.38
CA SER A 98 10.71 12.17 8.56
C SER A 98 9.64 12.70 9.52
N SER A 99 9.04 11.80 10.30
CA SER A 99 8.10 12.16 11.37
C SER A 99 8.78 12.98 12.47
N ALA A 100 7.97 13.65 13.30
CA ALA A 100 8.42 14.05 14.62
C ALA A 100 8.91 12.83 15.42
N CYS A 101 9.90 13.07 16.28
CA CYS A 101 10.54 12.05 17.11
C CYS A 101 9.60 11.48 18.16
N VAL A 102 9.72 10.18 18.42
CA VAL A 102 8.99 9.47 19.47
C VAL A 102 9.98 8.85 20.44
N THR A 103 9.97 9.35 21.68
CA THR A 103 10.68 8.73 22.80
C THR A 103 9.83 7.65 23.44
N VAL A 104 10.36 6.42 23.50
CA VAL A 104 9.74 5.28 24.16
C VAL A 104 10.56 4.94 25.41
N PRO A 105 9.98 4.98 26.62
CA PRO A 105 10.70 4.63 27.85
C PRO A 105 11.18 3.17 27.87
N ALA A 106 12.13 2.87 28.75
CA ALA A 106 12.65 1.51 28.96
C ALA A 106 11.53 0.51 29.27
N GLY A 107 11.57 -0.68 28.67
CA GLY A 107 10.58 -1.76 28.92
C GLY A 107 9.16 -1.52 28.36
N VAL A 108 8.91 -0.41 27.66
CA VAL A 108 7.55 -0.05 27.20
C VAL A 108 7.26 -0.61 25.80
N LYS A 109 6.07 -1.21 25.66
CA LYS A 109 5.44 -1.52 24.36
C LYS A 109 4.20 -0.66 24.14
N GLY A 110 3.86 -0.40 22.88
CA GLY A 110 2.70 0.41 22.52
C GLY A 110 2.59 0.62 21.02
N SER A 111 1.90 1.68 20.62
CA SER A 111 1.82 2.10 19.23
C SER A 111 1.70 3.62 19.11
N LYS A 112 2.17 4.15 17.98
CA LYS A 112 2.00 5.55 17.58
C LYS A 112 1.36 5.57 16.19
N LYS A 113 0.25 6.29 16.07
CA LYS A 113 -0.32 6.66 14.77
C LYS A 113 0.40 7.90 14.25
N PHE A 114 0.79 7.86 12.99
CA PHE A 114 1.27 9.00 12.22
C PHE A 114 0.29 9.22 11.07
N ASP A 115 -0.20 10.45 10.95
CA ASP A 115 -0.98 10.88 9.79
C ASP A 115 -0.02 11.20 8.64
N LYS A 116 -0.40 10.88 7.41
CA LYS A 116 0.43 11.08 6.21
C LYS A 116 -0.43 11.47 5.00
N SER A 117 0.18 12.08 3.99
CA SER A 117 -0.47 12.36 2.71
C SER A 117 -0.86 11.07 1.99
N ILE A 118 -1.86 11.18 1.11
CA ILE A 118 -2.23 10.11 0.16
C ILE A 118 -1.09 9.74 -0.80
N PHE A 119 -0.11 10.64 -0.97
CA PHE A 119 1.07 10.45 -1.83
C PHE A 119 2.28 9.88 -1.08
N ASP A 120 2.25 9.88 0.26
CA ASP A 120 3.37 9.45 1.10
C ASP A 120 3.42 7.93 1.21
N ASN A 121 4.58 7.34 0.93
CA ASN A 121 4.86 5.95 1.22
C ASN A 121 5.81 5.84 2.39
N VAL A 122 5.52 4.96 3.35
CA VAL A 122 6.40 4.72 4.50
C VAL A 122 7.62 3.93 4.03
N THR A 123 8.80 4.52 4.12
CA THR A 123 10.05 3.88 3.67
C THR A 123 10.83 3.21 4.80
N GLY A 124 10.50 3.50 6.06
CA GLY A 124 11.10 2.81 7.20
C GLY A 124 10.69 3.41 8.55
N ALA A 125 10.99 2.69 9.62
CA ALA A 125 11.01 3.21 10.98
C ALA A 125 12.43 2.98 11.53
N TRP A 126 13.08 4.04 12.01
CA TRP A 126 14.52 4.07 12.26
C TRP A 126 14.86 4.50 13.68
N SER A 127 16.00 4.01 14.18
CA SER A 127 16.56 4.43 15.46
C SER A 127 17.09 5.86 15.40
N GLY A 128 16.88 6.59 16.48
CA GLY A 128 17.49 7.90 16.70
C GLY A 128 16.68 9.06 16.15
N CYS A 129 17.19 10.23 16.49
CA CYS A 129 16.82 11.59 16.14
C CYS A 129 18.01 12.48 16.53
#